data_AF-E3NGA3-F1
#
_entry.id   AF-E3NGA3-F1
#
_cell.length_a   1.000
_cell.length_b   1.000
_cell.length_c   1.000
_cell.angle_alpha   90.00
_cell.angle_beta   90.00
_cell.angle_gamma   90.00
#
_symmetry.space_group_name_H-M   'P 1'
#
loop_
_entity.id
_entity.type
_entity.pdbx_description
1 polymer ?
#
loop_
_entity_poly.entity_id
_entity_poly.type
_entity_poly.pdbx_seq_one_letter_code
_entity_poly.pdbx_strand_id
1 'polypeptide(L)'
;MPRVISLVLLCSLAFYVSSDQIVVGALQKIFPYAAVAKVKALTTNVNKETTKPKAKAVVTKWIPANWKAAGATVDAKNQLSKQAYAQKKALTFIDFRFSLKKYINYLFAQAVSTKYLTQADADSLRTLYWASDAKAVNNFTLTSQIFMTEAATKVKEPSTLKAKVQELSGKFAAANPADYANLQWTL
;
A
#
# COMPACT_ATOMS: atom_id res chain seq x y z
N MET A 1 -5.55 -40.09 -21.20
CA MET A 1 -4.66 -38.96 -20.87
C MET A 1 -5.48 -37.80 -20.32
N PRO A 2 -5.74 -37.75 -19.00
CA PRO A 2 -6.48 -36.63 -18.41
C PRO A 2 -5.52 -35.48 -18.12
N ARG A 3 -6.02 -34.26 -18.35
CA ARG A 3 -5.32 -32.98 -18.32
C ARG A 3 -4.81 -32.67 -16.91
N VAL A 4 -3.52 -32.89 -16.64
CA VAL A 4 -2.81 -32.40 -15.44
C VAL A 4 -2.25 -31.00 -15.71
N ILE A 5 -3.08 -30.13 -16.29
CA ILE A 5 -2.80 -28.70 -16.45
C ILE A 5 -4.03 -28.02 -15.89
N SER A 6 -4.00 -27.57 -14.62
CA SER A 6 -4.92 -26.56 -14.04
C SER A 6 -5.00 -26.54 -12.49
N LEU A 7 -3.97 -26.92 -11.73
CA LEU A 7 -3.89 -26.46 -10.33
C LEU A 7 -2.65 -25.63 -10.04
N VAL A 8 -1.48 -26.02 -10.54
CA VAL A 8 -0.24 -25.23 -10.35
C VAL A 8 -0.31 -23.89 -11.11
N LEU A 9 -0.96 -23.86 -12.29
CA LEU A 9 -1.19 -22.62 -13.06
C LEU A 9 -2.24 -21.70 -12.41
N LEU A 10 -3.26 -22.28 -11.78
CA LEU A 10 -4.31 -21.52 -11.08
C LEU A 10 -3.83 -21.00 -9.72
N CYS A 11 -2.95 -21.73 -9.02
CA CYS A 11 -2.24 -21.21 -7.86
C CYS A 11 -1.26 -20.10 -8.25
N SER A 12 -0.52 -20.21 -9.36
CA SER A 12 0.37 -19.13 -9.81
C SER A 12 -0.38 -17.89 -10.32
N LEU A 13 -1.61 -18.03 -10.82
CA LEU A 13 -2.53 -16.90 -11.07
C LEU A 13 -3.09 -16.28 -9.78
N ALA A 14 -3.29 -17.07 -8.71
CA ALA A 14 -3.62 -16.57 -7.39
C ALA A 14 -2.42 -15.93 -6.65
N PHE A 15 -1.19 -16.19 -7.10
CA PHE A 15 0.04 -15.56 -6.60
C PHE A 15 0.50 -14.34 -7.42
N TYR A 16 -0.20 -13.99 -8.50
CA TYR A 16 -0.20 -12.60 -9.00
C TYR A 16 -1.14 -11.73 -8.16
N VAL A 17 -1.04 -11.86 -6.83
CA VAL A 17 -1.40 -10.75 -5.95
C VAL A 17 -0.38 -9.68 -6.30
N SER A 18 -0.79 -8.65 -7.04
CA SER A 18 0.10 -7.53 -7.31
C SER A 18 0.67 -7.08 -5.95
N SER A 19 1.99 -7.16 -5.79
CA SER A 19 2.62 -7.11 -4.48
C SER A 19 2.31 -5.80 -3.73
N ASP A 20 1.90 -4.77 -4.46
CA ASP A 20 1.52 -3.43 -4.01
C ASP A 20 0.09 -3.28 -3.47
N GLN A 21 -0.64 -4.38 -3.29
CA GLN A 21 -2.04 -4.37 -2.85
C GLN A 21 -2.27 -3.84 -1.43
N ILE A 22 -3.47 -3.29 -1.24
CA ILE A 22 -4.00 -2.99 0.08
C ILE A 22 -4.38 -4.32 0.75
N VAL A 23 -3.93 -4.56 1.98
CA VAL A 23 -4.33 -5.71 2.79
C VAL A 23 -5.56 -5.37 3.62
N VAL A 24 -6.37 -6.40 3.94
CA VAL A 24 -7.65 -6.22 4.67
C VAL A 24 -7.45 -5.51 6.00
N GLY A 25 -6.37 -5.85 6.73
CA GLY A 25 -6.05 -5.23 8.00
C GLY A 25 -5.88 -3.71 7.95
N ALA A 26 -5.48 -3.14 6.81
CA ALA A 26 -5.31 -1.70 6.67
C ALA A 26 -6.68 -0.99 6.70
N LEU A 27 -7.65 -1.51 5.93
CA LEU A 27 -9.00 -0.97 5.92
C LEU A 27 -9.78 -1.32 7.21
N GLN A 28 -9.47 -2.44 7.88
CA GLN A 28 -10.04 -2.75 9.19
C GLN A 28 -9.66 -1.72 10.25
N LYS A 29 -8.42 -1.22 10.22
CA LYS A 29 -7.99 -0.13 11.12
C LYS A 29 -8.78 1.16 10.85
N ILE A 30 -9.12 1.45 9.59
CA ILE A 30 -9.91 2.63 9.21
C ILE A 30 -11.41 2.46 9.54
N PHE A 31 -11.92 1.24 9.44
CA PHE A 31 -13.32 0.90 9.69
C PHE A 31 -13.45 -0.13 10.83
N PRO A 32 -13.07 0.23 12.07
CA PRO A 32 -12.99 -0.71 13.18
C PRO A 32 -14.37 -1.27 13.60
N TYR A 33 -15.45 -0.57 13.24
CA TYR A 33 -16.82 -0.95 13.59
C TYR A 33 -17.56 -1.65 12.45
N ALA A 34 -16.95 -1.78 11.27
CA ALA A 34 -17.56 -2.45 10.13
C ALA A 34 -17.47 -3.97 10.27
N ALA A 35 -18.44 -4.69 9.69
CA ALA A 35 -18.38 -6.15 9.64
C ALA A 35 -17.16 -6.60 8.82
N VAL A 36 -16.35 -7.51 9.37
CA VAL A 36 -15.09 -7.99 8.77
C VAL A 36 -15.27 -8.45 7.31
N ALA A 37 -16.34 -9.20 7.03
CA ALA A 37 -16.65 -9.66 5.68
C ALA A 37 -16.89 -8.51 4.69
N LYS A 38 -17.51 -7.41 5.14
CA LYS A 38 -17.74 -6.22 4.32
C LYS A 38 -16.45 -5.47 4.03
N VAL A 39 -15.56 -5.38 5.02
CA VAL A 39 -14.22 -4.77 4.83
C VAL A 39 -13.39 -5.62 3.87
N LYS A 40 -13.41 -6.96 4.00
CA LYS A 40 -12.73 -7.85 3.04
C LYS A 40 -13.22 -7.63 1.61
N ALA A 41 -14.54 -7.57 1.41
CA ALA A 41 -15.13 -7.28 0.10
C ALA A 41 -14.73 -5.89 -0.44
N LEU A 42 -14.70 -4.87 0.43
CA LEU A 42 -14.20 -3.55 0.08
C LEU A 42 -12.75 -3.61 -0.40
N THR A 43 -11.85 -4.24 0.38
CA THR A 43 -10.44 -4.38 0.02
C THR A 43 -10.27 -5.03 -1.35
N THR A 44 -10.97 -6.14 -1.61
CA THR A 44 -10.95 -6.82 -2.91
C THR A 44 -11.42 -5.90 -4.03
N ASN A 45 -12.49 -5.13 -3.83
CA ASN A 45 -13.01 -4.25 -4.87
C ASN A 45 -12.09 -3.05 -5.13
N VAL A 46 -11.52 -2.45 -4.09
CA VAL A 46 -10.56 -1.34 -4.24
C VAL A 46 -9.30 -1.82 -4.99
N ASN A 47 -8.76 -3.00 -4.67
CA ASN A 47 -7.57 -3.52 -5.33
C ASN A 47 -7.78 -3.88 -6.82
N LYS A 48 -9.03 -4.04 -7.28
CA LYS A 48 -9.34 -4.23 -8.72
C LYS A 48 -9.21 -2.92 -9.52
N GLU A 49 -9.29 -1.78 -8.84
CA GLU A 49 -9.29 -0.49 -9.50
C GLU A 49 -7.87 -0.01 -9.82
N THR A 50 -7.62 0.28 -11.09
CA THR A 50 -6.29 0.70 -11.56
C THR A 50 -6.08 2.21 -11.48
N THR A 51 -7.13 3.00 -11.20
CA THR A 51 -7.05 4.46 -11.14
C THR A 51 -7.57 5.01 -9.81
N LYS A 52 -6.90 6.06 -9.33
CA LYS A 52 -7.23 6.72 -8.07
C LYS A 52 -8.70 7.17 -7.98
N PRO A 53 -9.31 7.80 -9.01
CA PRO A 53 -10.72 8.19 -8.96
C PRO A 53 -11.68 6.99 -8.82
N LYS A 54 -11.42 5.88 -9.53
CA LYS A 54 -12.26 4.68 -9.46
C LYS A 54 -12.16 4.00 -8.09
N ALA A 55 -10.95 3.86 -7.55
CA ALA A 55 -10.73 3.33 -6.20
C ALA A 55 -11.47 4.18 -5.14
N LYS A 56 -11.39 5.51 -5.23
CA LYS A 56 -12.13 6.43 -4.34
C LYS A 56 -13.64 6.30 -4.52
N ALA A 57 -14.14 6.12 -5.75
CA ALA A 57 -15.57 5.92 -6.00
C ALA A 57 -16.10 4.64 -5.33
N VAL A 58 -15.34 3.54 -5.38
CA VAL A 58 -15.67 2.29 -4.67
C VAL A 58 -15.81 2.53 -3.17
N VAL A 59 -14.84 3.22 -2.55
CA VAL A 59 -14.86 3.55 -1.12
C VAL A 59 -16.06 4.44 -0.78
N THR A 60 -16.27 5.53 -1.53
CA THR A 60 -17.36 6.49 -1.30
C THR A 60 -18.74 5.81 -1.40
N LYS A 61 -18.94 4.93 -2.37
CA LYS A 61 -20.20 4.18 -2.53
C LYS A 61 -20.43 3.17 -1.41
N TRP A 62 -19.37 2.57 -0.89
CA TRP A 62 -19.47 1.52 0.13
C TRP A 62 -19.78 2.07 1.53
N ILE A 63 -19.23 3.23 1.89
CA ILE A 63 -19.26 3.79 3.26
C ILE A 63 -20.68 3.92 3.82
N PRO A 64 -21.65 4.60 3.17
CA PRO A 64 -22.95 4.90 3.79
C PRO A 64 -23.67 3.67 4.35
N ALA A 65 -23.53 2.52 3.71
CA ALA A 65 -24.20 1.28 4.09
C ALA A 65 -23.36 0.34 4.97
N ASN A 66 -22.03 0.55 5.08
CA ASN A 66 -21.13 -0.48 5.64
C ASN A 66 -20.08 0.05 6.63
N TRP A 67 -19.98 1.36 6.85
CA TRP A 67 -18.95 1.96 7.72
C TRP A 67 -19.01 1.46 9.18
N LYS A 68 -20.18 0.97 9.61
CA LYS A 68 -20.37 0.21 10.84
C LYS A 68 -21.35 -0.95 10.62
N ALA A 69 -21.25 -2.00 11.43
CA ALA A 69 -22.24 -3.06 11.48
C ALA A 69 -23.54 -2.56 12.14
N ALA A 70 -24.66 -3.19 11.78
CA ALA A 70 -25.94 -2.95 12.44
C ALA A 70 -25.84 -3.32 13.93
N GLY A 71 -26.34 -2.45 14.81
CA GLY A 71 -26.27 -2.66 16.26
C GLY A 71 -24.86 -2.55 16.87
N ALA A 72 -23.84 -2.15 16.11
CA ALA A 72 -22.49 -1.99 16.65
C ALA A 72 -22.46 -0.88 17.72
N THR A 73 -22.01 -1.22 18.92
CA THR A 73 -21.62 -0.26 19.95
C THR A 73 -20.33 0.41 19.49
N VAL A 74 -20.38 1.73 19.29
CA VAL A 74 -19.22 2.52 18.88
C VAL A 74 -18.67 3.29 20.07
N ASP A 75 -17.35 3.36 20.19
CA ASP A 75 -16.71 4.26 21.15
C ASP A 75 -16.75 5.69 20.60
N ALA A 76 -17.52 6.57 21.25
CA ALA A 76 -17.67 7.97 20.87
C ALA A 76 -16.37 8.78 20.97
N LYS A 77 -15.38 8.33 21.76
CA LYS A 77 -14.05 8.97 21.86
C LYS A 77 -13.20 8.68 20.63
N ASN A 78 -13.40 7.53 19.98
CA ASN A 78 -12.72 7.18 18.75
C ASN A 78 -13.32 7.97 17.57
N GLN A 79 -12.53 8.82 16.90
CA GLN A 79 -13.00 9.63 15.77
C GLN A 79 -13.49 8.78 14.59
N LEU A 80 -13.02 7.52 14.44
CA LEU A 80 -13.49 6.60 13.40
C LEU A 80 -14.93 6.12 13.63
N SER A 81 -15.54 6.42 14.80
CA SER A 81 -16.98 6.27 15.02
C SER A 81 -17.81 7.31 14.25
N LYS A 82 -17.17 8.35 13.70
CA LYS A 82 -17.81 9.38 12.90
C LYS A 82 -17.62 9.06 11.42
N GLN A 83 -18.72 8.79 10.72
CA GLN A 83 -18.70 8.42 9.29
C GLN A 83 -17.88 9.39 8.43
N ALA A 84 -18.05 10.70 8.60
CA ALA A 84 -17.32 11.70 7.83
C ALA A 84 -15.80 11.64 8.04
N TYR A 85 -15.37 11.35 9.28
CA TYR A 85 -13.95 11.20 9.60
C TYR A 85 -13.36 9.91 9.01
N ALA A 86 -14.07 8.78 9.20
CA ALA A 86 -13.68 7.51 8.59
C ALA A 86 -13.61 7.60 7.06
N GLN A 87 -14.57 8.30 6.44
CA GLN A 87 -14.55 8.60 5.00
C GLN A 87 -13.33 9.42 4.61
N LYS A 88 -13.05 10.52 5.30
CA LYS A 88 -11.87 11.34 5.03
C LYS A 88 -10.59 10.49 5.09
N LYS A 89 -10.42 9.69 6.14
CA LYS A 89 -9.25 8.82 6.33
C LYS A 89 -9.12 7.75 5.26
N ALA A 90 -10.23 7.12 4.86
CA ALA A 90 -10.24 6.13 3.80
C ALA A 90 -9.86 6.76 2.45
N LEU A 91 -10.41 7.92 2.12
CA LEU A 91 -10.13 8.61 0.85
C LEU A 91 -8.68 9.10 0.77
N THR A 92 -8.14 9.67 1.84
CA THR A 92 -6.74 10.09 1.88
C THR A 92 -5.78 8.90 1.96
N PHE A 93 -6.23 7.76 2.50
CA PHE A 93 -5.47 6.50 2.42
C PHE A 93 -5.34 6.03 0.98
N ILE A 94 -6.41 6.12 0.17
CA ILE A 94 -6.32 5.82 -1.26
C ILE A 94 -5.34 6.77 -1.96
N ASP A 95 -5.39 8.08 -1.65
CA ASP A 95 -4.43 9.04 -2.20
C ASP A 95 -2.99 8.64 -1.85
N PHE A 96 -2.73 8.29 -0.57
CA PHE A 96 -1.46 7.74 -0.10
C PHE A 96 -1.01 6.51 -0.89
N ARG A 97 -1.87 5.49 -1.08
CA ARG A 97 -1.49 4.24 -1.76
C ARG A 97 -1.05 4.46 -3.21
N PHE A 98 -1.75 5.33 -3.94
CA PHE A 98 -1.39 5.66 -5.30
C PHE A 98 -0.09 6.47 -5.36
N SER A 99 0.08 7.45 -4.47
CA SER A 99 1.32 8.23 -4.39
C SER A 99 2.51 7.36 -3.95
N LEU A 100 2.30 6.38 -3.06
CA LEU A 100 3.33 5.46 -2.63
C LEU A 100 3.82 4.58 -3.79
N LYS A 101 2.90 4.01 -4.57
CA LYS A 101 3.28 3.23 -5.77
C LYS A 101 4.12 4.05 -6.74
N LYS A 102 3.71 5.29 -6.99
CA LYS A 102 4.47 6.23 -7.85
C LYS A 102 5.85 6.53 -7.27
N TYR A 103 5.93 6.80 -5.97
CA TYR A 103 7.17 7.09 -5.26
C TYR A 103 8.16 5.93 -5.30
N ILE A 104 7.71 4.70 -4.99
CA ILE A 104 8.57 3.51 -5.00
C ILE A 104 9.06 3.18 -6.41
N ASN A 105 8.20 3.31 -7.42
CA ASN A 105 8.62 3.16 -8.81
C ASN A 105 9.66 4.22 -9.21
N TYR A 106 9.47 5.47 -8.78
CA TYR A 106 10.44 6.54 -9.01
C TYR A 106 11.80 6.26 -8.36
N LEU A 107 11.82 5.89 -7.07
CA LEU A 107 13.07 5.63 -6.34
C LEU A 107 13.91 4.57 -7.05
N PHE A 108 13.31 3.44 -7.39
CA PHE A 108 14.04 2.35 -8.03
C PHE A 108 14.43 2.67 -9.47
N ALA A 109 13.57 3.35 -10.25
CA ALA A 109 13.93 3.78 -11.60
C ALA A 109 15.11 4.77 -11.59
N GLN A 110 15.14 5.71 -10.64
CA GLN A 110 16.24 6.67 -10.51
C GLN A 110 17.51 6.02 -9.96
N ALA A 111 17.40 5.05 -9.05
CA ALA A 111 18.55 4.31 -8.58
C ALA A 111 19.23 3.52 -9.72
N VAL A 112 18.45 2.96 -10.65
CA VAL A 112 18.98 2.32 -11.85
C VAL A 112 19.57 3.34 -12.83
N SER A 113 18.87 4.44 -13.12
CA SER A 113 19.34 5.46 -14.07
C SER A 113 20.65 6.11 -13.62
N THR A 114 20.82 6.31 -12.31
CA THR A 114 22.05 6.84 -11.71
C THR A 114 23.13 5.79 -11.48
N LYS A 115 22.92 4.55 -11.96
CA LYS A 115 23.84 3.40 -11.84
C LYS A 115 24.15 3.00 -10.38
N TYR A 116 23.33 3.43 -9.43
CA TYR A 116 23.46 3.03 -8.02
C TYR A 116 23.01 1.58 -7.81
N LEU A 117 21.96 1.16 -8.50
CA LEU A 117 21.49 -0.22 -8.54
C LEU A 117 21.58 -0.77 -9.96
N THR A 118 21.78 -2.09 -10.07
CA THR A 118 21.44 -2.80 -11.30
C THR A 118 19.92 -2.95 -11.42
N GLN A 119 19.41 -3.23 -12.61
CA GLN A 119 17.98 -3.52 -12.80
C GLN A 119 17.52 -4.71 -11.94
N ALA A 120 18.35 -5.75 -11.85
CA ALA A 120 18.05 -6.94 -11.04
C ALA A 120 17.96 -6.62 -9.54
N ASP A 121 18.89 -5.82 -9.02
CA ASP A 121 18.84 -5.38 -7.61
C ASP A 121 17.59 -4.53 -7.33
N ALA A 122 17.26 -3.63 -8.25
CA ALA A 122 16.06 -2.79 -8.13
C ALA A 122 14.76 -3.61 -8.13
N ASP A 123 14.66 -4.64 -8.97
CA ASP A 123 13.48 -5.52 -9.01
C ASP A 123 13.36 -6.39 -7.75
N SER A 124 14.50 -6.89 -7.24
CA SER A 124 14.57 -7.64 -5.98
C SER A 124 14.15 -6.78 -4.79
N LEU A 125 14.70 -5.56 -4.68
CA LEU A 125 14.37 -4.63 -3.60
C LEU A 125 12.94 -4.09 -3.70
N ARG A 126 12.40 -3.90 -4.90
CA ARG A 126 10.99 -3.52 -5.06
C ARG A 126 10.06 -4.63 -4.57
N THR A 127 10.38 -5.88 -4.89
CA THR A 127 9.65 -7.05 -4.38
C THR A 127 9.72 -7.12 -2.86
N LEU A 128 10.90 -6.91 -2.29
CA LEU A 128 11.12 -6.84 -0.85
C LEU A 128 10.29 -5.73 -0.19
N TYR A 129 10.28 -4.53 -0.77
CA TYR A 129 9.51 -3.39 -0.25
C TYR A 129 8.04 -3.75 -0.10
N TRP A 130 7.45 -4.32 -1.15
CA TRP A 130 6.04 -4.67 -1.15
C TRP A 130 5.71 -5.84 -0.21
N ALA A 131 6.63 -6.79 -0.04
CA ALA A 131 6.51 -7.82 1.00
C ALA A 131 6.52 -7.20 2.41
N SER A 132 7.43 -6.26 2.68
CA SER A 132 7.48 -5.50 3.93
C SER A 132 6.21 -4.68 4.16
N ASP A 133 5.65 -4.10 3.10
CA ASP A 133 4.42 -3.32 3.17
C ASP A 133 3.20 -4.17 3.53
N ALA A 134 3.10 -5.38 2.98
CA ALA A 134 2.09 -6.35 3.37
C ALA A 134 2.25 -6.80 4.82
N LYS A 135 3.48 -7.11 5.26
CA LYS A 135 3.79 -7.47 6.67
C LYS A 135 3.42 -6.34 7.64
N ALA A 136 3.67 -5.09 7.25
CA ALA A 136 3.36 -3.90 8.04
C ALA A 136 1.87 -3.51 8.02
N VAL A 137 1.02 -4.28 7.34
CA VAL A 137 -0.41 -3.96 7.17
C VAL A 137 -0.59 -2.58 6.50
N ASN A 138 0.20 -2.32 5.46
CA ASN A 138 0.32 -1.06 4.73
C ASN A 138 0.61 0.19 5.58
N ASN A 139 1.22 0.04 6.76
CA ASN A 139 1.67 1.16 7.58
C ASN A 139 3.03 1.66 7.10
N PHE A 140 3.08 2.85 6.50
CA PHE A 140 4.30 3.39 5.86
C PHE A 140 5.54 3.42 6.77
N THR A 141 5.40 3.84 8.03
CA THR A 141 6.51 3.93 8.97
C THR A 141 7.10 2.55 9.27
N LEU A 142 6.23 1.58 9.59
CA LEU A 142 6.64 0.20 9.82
C LEU A 142 7.20 -0.44 8.53
N THR A 143 6.56 -0.23 7.38
CA THR A 143 7.04 -0.68 6.07
C THR A 143 8.48 -0.20 5.85
N SER A 144 8.73 1.08 6.07
CA SER A 144 10.04 1.69 5.86
C SER A 144 11.11 1.12 6.80
N GLN A 145 10.76 0.88 8.06
CA GLN A 145 11.67 0.26 9.03
C GLN A 145 12.03 -1.18 8.62
N ILE A 146 11.03 -2.03 8.37
CA ILE A 146 11.22 -3.43 7.96
C ILE A 146 12.02 -3.48 6.65
N PHE A 147 11.64 -2.68 5.67
CA PHE A 147 12.33 -2.61 4.39
C PHE A 147 13.79 -2.19 4.54
N MET A 148 14.10 -1.12 5.28
CA MET A 148 15.48 -0.64 5.41
C MET A 148 16.38 -1.67 6.11
N THR A 149 15.86 -2.37 7.13
CA THR A 149 16.58 -3.47 7.79
C THR A 149 16.87 -4.62 6.82
N GLU A 150 15.88 -5.08 6.06
CA GLU A 150 16.06 -6.19 5.13
C GLU A 150 16.90 -5.79 3.89
N ALA A 151 16.72 -4.58 3.38
CA ALA A 151 17.42 -4.06 2.20
C ALA A 151 18.93 -3.86 2.44
N ALA A 152 19.32 -3.44 3.64
CA ALA A 152 20.73 -3.29 4.01
C ALA A 152 21.53 -4.60 3.87
N THR A 153 20.87 -5.76 3.92
CA THR A 153 21.53 -7.07 3.73
C THR A 153 21.69 -7.47 2.24
N LYS A 154 21.05 -6.73 1.33
CA LYS A 154 20.92 -7.09 -0.10
C LYS A 154 21.58 -6.11 -1.06
N VAL A 155 21.99 -4.94 -0.58
CA VAL A 155 22.70 -3.93 -1.40
C VAL A 155 24.21 -4.06 -1.25
N LYS A 156 24.94 -3.74 -2.33
CA LYS A 156 26.41 -3.76 -2.32
C LYS A 156 27.03 -2.77 -1.35
N GLU A 157 26.40 -1.61 -1.16
CA GLU A 157 26.86 -0.54 -0.27
C GLU A 157 25.76 -0.12 0.73
N PRO A 158 25.55 -0.89 1.82
CA PRO A 158 24.50 -0.61 2.79
C PRO A 158 24.67 0.75 3.49
N SER A 159 25.91 1.21 3.65
CA SER A 159 26.24 2.48 4.29
C SER A 159 25.72 3.70 3.52
N THR A 160 25.59 3.61 2.20
CA THR A 160 25.14 4.73 1.35
C THR A 160 23.65 4.69 1.03
N LEU A 161 22.97 3.57 1.29
CA LEU A 161 21.55 3.36 0.95
C LEU A 161 20.64 4.44 1.53
N LYS A 162 20.80 4.77 2.82
CA LYS A 162 19.98 5.79 3.49
C LYS A 162 20.16 7.16 2.84
N ALA A 163 21.40 7.57 2.59
CA ALA A 163 21.70 8.84 1.95
C ALA A 163 21.12 8.89 0.53
N LYS A 164 21.21 7.78 -0.22
CA LYS A 164 20.66 7.70 -1.57
C LYS A 164 19.14 7.78 -1.60
N VAL A 165 18.46 7.08 -0.68
CA VAL A 165 17.01 7.19 -0.52
C VAL A 165 16.63 8.64 -0.19
N GLN A 166 17.33 9.30 0.73
CA GLN A 166 17.06 10.70 1.09
C GLN A 166 17.24 11.66 -0.10
N GLU A 167 18.33 11.52 -0.86
CA GLU A 167 18.59 12.30 -2.08
C GLU A 167 17.45 12.17 -3.09
N LEU A 168 17.09 10.93 -3.44
CA LEU A 168 16.03 10.65 -4.41
C LEU A 168 14.65 11.06 -3.89
N SER A 169 14.41 10.96 -2.58
CA SER A 169 13.18 11.45 -1.95
C SER A 169 13.04 12.97 -2.11
N GLY A 170 14.12 13.72 -1.90
CA GLY A 170 14.14 15.17 -2.09
C GLY A 170 13.83 15.56 -3.54
N LYS A 171 14.41 14.85 -4.51
CA LYS A 171 14.10 15.06 -5.94
C LYS A 171 12.65 14.73 -6.27
N PHE A 172 12.11 13.64 -5.72
CA PHE A 172 10.69 13.30 -5.88
C PHE A 172 9.78 14.37 -5.29
N ALA A 173 10.07 14.85 -4.08
CA ALA A 173 9.29 15.87 -3.39
C ALA A 173 9.22 17.18 -4.18
N ALA A 174 10.34 17.62 -4.75
CA ALA A 174 10.41 18.82 -5.57
C ALA A 174 9.57 18.67 -6.87
N ALA A 175 9.64 17.51 -7.52
CA ALA A 175 8.92 17.27 -8.78
C ALA A 175 7.45 16.88 -8.61
N ASN A 176 7.07 16.32 -7.45
CA ASN A 176 5.74 15.77 -7.19
C ASN A 176 5.23 16.16 -5.79
N PRO A 177 5.09 17.46 -5.49
CA PRO A 177 4.81 17.94 -4.12
C PRO A 177 3.49 17.39 -3.56
N ALA A 178 2.44 17.28 -4.39
CA ALA A 178 1.16 16.73 -3.97
C ALA A 178 1.23 15.23 -3.63
N ASP A 179 1.99 14.44 -4.41
CA ASP A 179 2.17 13.01 -4.12
C ASP A 179 3.02 12.83 -2.86
N TYR A 180 4.06 13.64 -2.69
CA TYR A 180 4.91 13.58 -1.51
C TYR A 180 4.17 13.95 -0.22
N ALA A 181 3.26 14.93 -0.29
CA ALA A 181 2.38 15.26 0.82
C ALA A 181 1.48 14.09 1.24
N ASN A 182 1.00 13.30 0.27
CA ASN A 182 0.18 12.11 0.56
C ASN A 182 0.98 11.00 1.28
N LEU A 183 2.32 10.98 1.16
CA LEU A 183 3.16 10.00 1.87
C LEU A 183 3.18 10.22 3.39
N GLN A 184 2.76 11.40 3.86
CA GLN A 184 2.66 11.75 5.28
C GLN A 184 1.33 11.26 5.90
N TRP A 185 0.60 10.38 5.21
CA TRP A 185 -0.66 9.86 5.72
C TRP A 185 -0.47 9.10 7.03
N THR A 186 -1.34 9.41 7.98
CA THR A 186 -1.42 8.76 9.29
C THR A 186 -2.87 8.45 9.60
N LEU A 187 -3.07 7.36 10.35
CA LEU A 187 -4.38 6.99 10.88
C LEU A 187 -4.59 7.60 12.25
#